data_AF-A0A134B2R0-F1
#
_entry.id   AF-A0A134B2R0-F1
#
_cell.length_a   1.000
_cell.length_b   1.000
_cell.length_c   1.000
_cell.angle_alpha   90.00
_cell.angle_beta   90.00
_cell.angle_gamma   90.00
#
_symmetry.space_group_name_H-M   'P 1'
#
loop_
_entity.id
_entity.type
_entity.pdbx_description
1 polymer ?
#
loop_
_entity_poly.entity_id
_entity_poly.type
_entity_poly.pdbx_seq_one_letter_code
_entity_poly.pdbx_strand_id
1 'polypeptide(L)'
;MHINYTENPLELKEQAHSGADLLLDSLQRKAPFSGDMKDPDKDGAFHNWARCVVMFKEGHSHGDEKFHGNYLYPNAPWKQEEFVIVENNNAQYPTVKVEWEKSIQTVFEKKLGKPTPKHPYIRLIGGDKNLWGLCLYFLDKDGNLLNDEIYKHSDEYQIFFTISDVDDKGNPYKVMDCRGTWIDDESKNKHEIGSTPIESEYFANIDAKASNDKEIFTLRQNVTRNLFEYAYRDTWTQNSMADGMREFYNIRLLPPLDKTDANTSTYYDKDCVGLKGHINFYYESNESSNHREEIDKREGGWPLKVKDYNGGDNGTYTRPSYILPYFYLSVRVMKCSKGRKTYIPKAVIQKAELDYAGYWDGMLSKKACAPFYDPDWNSKVTPLEVPDWKEIIRFNIPIKVYCDRFDSDPTKVSTNDPYYYYLGKEIGLTGEEAYGASQNVKTHGFGAFGNWFL
;
A
#
# COMPACT_ATOMS: atom_id res chain seq x y z
N MET A 1 -6.13 -9.93 50.14
CA MET A 1 -6.56 -9.75 48.74
C MET A 1 -5.80 -10.80 47.94
N HIS A 2 -6.46 -11.91 47.57
CA HIS A 2 -5.83 -12.96 46.77
C HIS A 2 -5.90 -12.54 45.31
N ILE A 3 -4.75 -12.26 44.70
CA ILE A 3 -4.65 -11.98 43.27
C ILE A 3 -4.93 -13.32 42.56
N ASN A 4 -6.02 -13.37 41.80
CA ASN A 4 -6.35 -14.53 40.97
C ASN A 4 -5.53 -14.47 39.69
N TYR A 5 -4.57 -15.38 39.54
CA TYR A 5 -3.71 -15.45 38.34
C TYR A 5 -4.39 -16.13 37.15
N THR A 6 -5.63 -16.61 37.26
CA THR A 6 -6.39 -17.11 36.08
C THR A 6 -7.05 -15.99 35.28
N GLU A 7 -7.02 -14.74 35.78
CA GLU A 7 -7.44 -13.55 35.06
C GLU A 7 -6.23 -12.62 34.94
N ASN A 8 -5.27 -12.99 34.11
CA ASN A 8 -4.15 -12.12 33.81
C ASN A 8 -4.66 -10.90 33.03
N PRO A 9 -4.58 -9.66 33.56
CA PRO A 9 -5.02 -8.46 32.85
C PRO A 9 -4.25 -8.23 31.53
N LEU A 10 -3.07 -8.84 31.38
CA LEU A 10 -2.29 -8.86 30.12
C LEU A 10 -2.78 -9.92 29.12
N GLU A 11 -3.61 -10.87 29.54
CA GLU A 11 -4.32 -11.82 28.67
C GLU A 11 -5.74 -11.35 28.36
N LEU A 12 -6.35 -10.57 29.26
CA LEU A 12 -7.56 -9.77 29.02
C LEU A 12 -7.25 -8.50 28.19
N LYS A 13 -6.42 -8.61 27.14
CA LYS A 13 -6.20 -7.49 26.23
C LYS A 13 -7.54 -7.14 25.58
N GLU A 14 -8.13 -6.01 25.98
CA GLU A 14 -9.08 -5.29 25.13
C GLU A 14 -8.45 -5.23 23.74
N GLN A 15 -9.12 -5.81 22.74
CA GLN A 15 -8.66 -5.75 21.36
C GLN A 15 -8.51 -4.27 21.00
N ALA A 16 -7.33 -3.88 20.50
CA ALA A 16 -7.17 -2.53 19.97
C ALA A 16 -8.17 -2.38 18.82
N HIS A 17 -9.02 -1.36 18.90
CA HIS A 17 -9.97 -1.04 17.83
C HIS A 17 -9.36 0.03 16.91
N SER A 18 -9.53 -0.17 15.61
CA SER A 18 -9.17 0.77 14.56
C SER A 18 -10.41 1.52 14.06
N GLY A 19 -10.22 2.53 13.21
CA GLY A 19 -11.35 3.16 12.51
C GLY A 19 -12.10 2.19 11.60
N ALA A 20 -11.47 1.07 11.20
CA ALA A 20 -12.14 0.04 10.39
C ALA A 20 -13.29 -0.62 11.17
N ASP A 21 -13.13 -0.87 12.47
CA ASP A 21 -14.17 -1.50 13.29
C ASP A 21 -15.43 -0.63 13.36
N LEU A 22 -15.26 0.69 13.52
CA LEU A 22 -16.37 1.64 13.51
C LEU A 22 -17.07 1.72 12.15
N LEU A 23 -16.32 1.63 11.05
CA LEU A 23 -16.87 1.62 9.70
C LEU A 23 -17.61 0.30 9.42
N LEU A 24 -17.04 -0.83 9.82
CA LEU A 24 -17.67 -2.14 9.72
C LEU A 24 -18.98 -2.17 10.49
N ASP A 25 -18.98 -1.79 11.75
CA ASP A 25 -20.19 -1.63 12.58
C ASP A 25 -21.26 -0.79 11.88
N SER A 26 -20.85 0.36 11.31
CA SER A 26 -21.77 1.26 10.60
C SER A 26 -22.37 0.61 9.35
N LEU A 27 -21.59 -0.17 8.61
CA LEU A 27 -22.04 -0.87 7.42
C LEU A 27 -22.94 -2.06 7.78
N GLN A 28 -22.57 -2.85 8.79
CA GLN A 28 -23.36 -3.98 9.26
C GLN A 28 -24.75 -3.56 9.73
N ARG A 29 -24.87 -2.42 10.43
CA ARG A 29 -26.17 -1.85 10.81
C ARG A 29 -27.03 -1.40 9.62
N LYS A 30 -26.46 -1.27 8.42
CA LYS A 30 -27.17 -0.94 7.18
C LYS A 30 -27.49 -2.17 6.34
N ALA A 31 -27.16 -3.37 6.81
CA ALA A 31 -27.53 -4.62 6.16
C ALA A 31 -29.02 -4.96 6.41
N PRO A 32 -29.67 -5.77 5.56
CA PRO A 32 -29.13 -6.36 4.34
C PRO A 32 -28.90 -5.30 3.27
N PHE A 33 -27.82 -5.47 2.50
CA PHE A 33 -27.53 -4.60 1.38
C PHE A 33 -28.46 -4.95 0.21
N SER A 34 -29.38 -4.04 -0.08
CA SER A 34 -30.35 -4.18 -1.15
C SER A 34 -29.82 -3.50 -2.42
N GLY A 35 -29.55 -4.31 -3.45
CA GLY A 35 -29.03 -3.86 -4.72
C GLY A 35 -28.73 -5.04 -5.64
N ASP A 36 -28.76 -4.77 -6.93
CA ASP A 36 -28.35 -5.71 -7.97
C ASP A 36 -26.82 -5.92 -7.90
N MET A 37 -26.39 -7.12 -7.52
CA MET A 37 -24.98 -7.46 -7.28
C MET A 37 -24.55 -8.67 -8.11
N LYS A 38 -23.32 -8.64 -8.61
CA LYS A 38 -22.68 -9.81 -9.22
C LYS A 38 -22.30 -10.82 -8.15
N ASP A 39 -22.46 -12.11 -8.47
CA ASP A 39 -21.97 -13.20 -7.63
C ASP A 39 -21.04 -14.10 -8.46
N PRO A 40 -19.79 -13.66 -8.68
CA PRO A 40 -18.82 -14.35 -9.55
C PRO A 40 -18.27 -15.64 -8.94
N ASP A 41 -18.52 -15.88 -7.65
CA ASP A 41 -17.98 -16.98 -6.85
C ASP A 41 -19.08 -17.73 -6.06
N LYS A 42 -20.15 -18.12 -6.77
CA LYS A 42 -21.37 -18.72 -6.18
C LYS A 42 -21.13 -19.91 -5.24
N ASP A 43 -20.10 -20.70 -5.53
CA ASP A 43 -19.76 -21.92 -4.79
C ASP A 43 -18.47 -21.74 -3.96
N GLY A 44 -18.06 -20.50 -3.70
CA GLY A 44 -16.81 -20.18 -3.02
C GLY A 44 -16.97 -19.22 -1.84
N ALA A 45 -15.83 -18.76 -1.33
CA ALA A 45 -15.75 -17.97 -0.11
C ALA A 45 -16.22 -16.51 -0.29
N PHE A 46 -16.34 -16.05 -1.55
CA PHE A 46 -16.88 -14.74 -1.88
C PHE A 46 -18.37 -14.79 -2.31
N HIS A 47 -19.06 -15.91 -2.10
CA HIS A 47 -20.48 -16.02 -2.38
C HIS A 47 -21.27 -14.89 -1.68
N ASN A 48 -22.14 -14.21 -2.43
CA ASN A 48 -22.92 -13.06 -1.98
C ASN A 48 -22.08 -11.87 -1.46
N TRP A 49 -20.80 -11.75 -1.82
CA TRP A 49 -20.02 -10.56 -1.48
C TRP A 49 -20.75 -9.28 -1.91
N ALA A 50 -20.85 -8.31 -1.01
CA ALA A 50 -21.57 -7.06 -1.24
C ALA A 50 -20.72 -5.81 -1.04
N ARG A 51 -19.86 -5.79 -0.01
CA ARG A 51 -19.02 -4.62 0.28
C ARG A 51 -17.63 -5.03 0.74
N CYS A 52 -16.64 -4.18 0.49
CA CYS A 52 -15.31 -4.32 1.08
C CYS A 52 -14.92 -2.98 1.74
N VAL A 53 -14.49 -3.02 2.99
CA VAL A 53 -13.77 -1.90 3.61
C VAL A 53 -12.29 -2.12 3.39
N VAL A 54 -11.64 -1.17 2.75
CA VAL A 54 -10.19 -1.15 2.58
C VAL A 54 -9.62 -0.08 3.49
N MET A 55 -8.70 -0.46 4.37
CA MET A 55 -7.98 0.46 5.25
C MET A 55 -6.53 0.54 4.81
N PHE A 56 -6.05 1.77 4.64
CA PHE A 56 -4.63 2.11 4.58
C PHE A 56 -4.22 2.65 5.94
N LYS A 57 -3.24 2.00 6.56
CA LYS A 57 -2.73 2.32 7.89
C LYS A 57 -1.28 2.77 7.79
N GLU A 58 -1.01 4.01 8.13
CA GLU A 58 0.35 4.52 8.23
C GLU A 58 1.13 3.79 9.32
N GLY A 59 2.41 3.54 9.07
CA GLY A 59 3.30 2.90 10.02
C GLY A 59 4.70 2.69 9.44
N HIS A 60 5.46 1.82 10.10
CA HIS A 60 6.88 1.70 9.79
C HIS A 60 7.48 0.32 10.05
N SER A 61 8.67 0.11 9.48
CA SER A 61 9.39 -1.15 9.65
C SER A 61 10.11 -1.24 10.99
N HIS A 62 10.06 -2.43 11.62
CA HIS A 62 10.90 -2.83 12.76
C HIS A 62 11.99 -3.85 12.37
N GLY A 63 12.33 -3.97 11.09
CA GLY A 63 13.20 -5.04 10.58
C GLY A 63 12.46 -6.37 10.44
N ASP A 64 13.07 -7.36 9.78
CA ASP A 64 12.46 -8.65 9.42
C ASP A 64 11.09 -8.50 8.74
N GLU A 65 10.94 -7.39 8.00
CA GLU A 65 9.71 -6.97 7.35
C GLU A 65 8.51 -6.81 8.30
N LYS A 66 8.74 -6.71 9.61
CA LYS A 66 7.71 -6.40 10.59
C LYS A 66 7.22 -4.98 10.35
N PHE A 67 5.91 -4.81 10.41
CA PHE A 67 5.24 -3.52 10.33
C PHE A 67 4.63 -3.17 11.69
N HIS A 68 4.88 -1.96 12.14
CA HIS A 68 4.25 -1.36 13.31
C HIS A 68 3.36 -0.21 12.86
N GLY A 69 2.06 -0.34 13.12
CA GLY A 69 1.07 0.68 12.80
C GLY A 69 1.16 1.83 13.78
N ASN A 70 1.16 3.04 13.25
CA ASN A 70 1.34 4.25 14.04
C ASN A 70 0.08 4.63 14.84
N TYR A 71 0.24 5.39 15.93
CA TYR A 71 -0.90 5.81 16.73
C TYR A 71 -1.86 6.75 15.97
N LEU A 72 -3.13 6.80 16.38
CA LEU A 72 -4.09 7.74 15.83
C LEU A 72 -4.03 9.07 16.58
N TYR A 73 -3.76 10.15 15.85
CA TYR A 73 -3.69 11.50 16.41
C TYR A 73 -4.77 12.37 15.76
N PRO A 74 -5.82 12.78 16.51
CA PRO A 74 -6.95 13.51 15.93
C PRO A 74 -6.56 14.78 15.16
N ASN A 75 -5.52 15.47 15.64
CA ASN A 75 -5.03 16.74 15.11
C ASN A 75 -3.70 16.62 14.35
N ALA A 76 -3.28 15.41 13.97
CA ALA A 76 -2.10 15.29 13.14
C ALA A 76 -2.29 16.04 11.80
N PRO A 77 -1.21 16.63 11.25
CA PRO A 77 -1.26 17.29 9.95
C PRO A 77 -1.62 16.32 8.83
N TRP A 78 -1.41 15.03 9.07
CA TRP A 78 -1.77 13.93 8.20
C TRP A 78 -2.64 12.89 8.92
N LYS A 79 -3.43 12.14 8.15
CA LYS A 79 -4.27 11.06 8.68
C LYS A 79 -3.51 9.75 8.64
N GLN A 80 -3.49 9.04 9.77
CA GLN A 80 -2.80 7.76 9.89
C GLN A 80 -3.66 6.59 9.42
N GLU A 81 -4.98 6.78 9.26
CA GLU A 81 -5.90 5.78 8.73
C GLU A 81 -6.76 6.41 7.64
N GLU A 82 -6.71 5.81 6.46
CA GLU A 82 -7.51 6.22 5.31
C GLU A 82 -8.36 5.06 4.81
N PHE A 83 -9.59 5.35 4.41
CA PHE A 83 -10.57 4.31 4.11
C PHE A 83 -11.17 4.44 2.71
N VAL A 84 -11.39 3.29 2.10
CA VAL A 84 -12.18 3.12 0.89
C VAL A 84 -13.28 2.13 1.16
N ILE A 85 -14.50 2.44 0.72
CA ILE A 85 -15.62 1.51 0.69
C ILE A 85 -15.83 1.11 -0.76
N VAL A 86 -15.69 -0.18 -1.03
CA VAL A 86 -15.99 -0.78 -2.33
C VAL A 86 -17.36 -1.42 -2.23
N GLU A 87 -18.25 -1.09 -3.15
CA GLU A 87 -19.61 -1.64 -3.22
C GLU A 87 -19.78 -2.45 -4.49
N ASN A 88 -20.09 -3.74 -4.32
CA ASN A 88 -20.44 -4.62 -5.43
C ASN A 88 -21.72 -4.15 -6.10
N ASN A 89 -21.79 -4.35 -7.41
CA ASN A 89 -22.88 -3.92 -8.28
C ASN A 89 -22.91 -4.80 -9.56
N ASN A 90 -23.80 -4.49 -10.50
CA ASN A 90 -23.86 -5.15 -11.80
C ASN A 90 -22.99 -4.52 -12.92
N ALA A 91 -22.25 -3.44 -12.63
CA ALA A 91 -21.34 -2.80 -13.57
C ALA A 91 -20.07 -3.63 -13.79
N GLN A 92 -19.25 -3.28 -14.79
CA GLN A 92 -17.99 -3.98 -15.07
C GLN A 92 -17.05 -4.00 -13.86
N TYR A 93 -16.93 -2.85 -13.17
CA TYR A 93 -16.16 -2.69 -11.95
C TYR A 93 -17.07 -2.28 -10.78
N PRO A 94 -16.78 -2.75 -9.54
CA PRO A 94 -17.45 -2.28 -8.32
C PRO A 94 -17.29 -0.77 -8.12
N THR A 95 -18.24 -0.17 -7.41
CA THR A 95 -18.18 1.26 -7.08
C THR A 95 -17.13 1.48 -5.99
N VAL A 96 -16.14 2.35 -6.23
CA VAL A 96 -15.11 2.71 -5.26
C VAL A 96 -15.43 4.07 -4.64
N LYS A 97 -15.60 4.12 -3.32
CA LYS A 97 -15.86 5.34 -2.56
C LYS A 97 -14.73 5.61 -1.57
N VAL A 98 -13.93 6.62 -1.85
CA VAL A 98 -12.90 7.10 -0.91
C VAL A 98 -13.59 7.97 0.15
N GLU A 99 -13.42 7.64 1.43
CA GLU A 99 -14.06 8.32 2.56
C GLU A 99 -13.35 9.64 2.92
N TRP A 100 -13.28 10.58 1.96
CA TRP A 100 -12.48 11.80 2.06
C TRP A 100 -12.72 12.60 3.35
N GLU A 101 -13.96 13.01 3.62
CA GLU A 101 -14.28 13.90 4.75
C GLU A 101 -14.03 13.26 6.12
N LYS A 102 -14.18 11.94 6.20
CA LYS A 102 -14.03 11.19 7.46
C LYS A 102 -12.59 10.76 7.70
N SER A 103 -11.84 10.41 6.66
CA SER A 103 -10.56 9.73 6.83
C SER A 103 -9.34 10.40 6.18
N ILE A 104 -9.50 11.35 5.26
CA ILE A 104 -8.37 11.93 4.50
C ILE A 104 -8.26 13.44 4.71
N GLN A 105 -9.40 14.12 4.72
CA GLN A 105 -9.46 15.56 4.92
C GLN A 105 -8.86 15.95 6.28
N THR A 106 -7.81 16.75 6.23
CA THR A 106 -7.07 17.18 7.40
C THR A 106 -7.81 18.27 8.18
N VAL A 107 -7.39 18.50 9.43
CA VAL A 107 -7.94 19.60 10.24
C VAL A 107 -7.68 20.97 9.62
N PHE A 108 -6.59 21.12 8.86
CA PHE A 108 -6.23 22.35 8.17
C PHE A 108 -7.17 22.59 6.98
N GLU A 109 -7.40 21.58 6.15
CA GLU A 109 -8.34 21.66 5.03
C GLU A 109 -9.77 21.98 5.51
N LYS A 110 -10.20 21.38 6.63
CA LYS A 110 -11.49 21.68 7.28
C LYS A 110 -11.60 23.14 7.72
N LYS A 111 -10.56 23.66 8.39
CA LYS A 111 -10.51 25.07 8.82
C LYS A 111 -10.56 26.04 7.65
N LEU A 112 -9.95 25.68 6.52
CA LEU A 112 -9.97 26.45 5.28
C LEU A 112 -11.26 26.29 4.47
N GLY A 113 -12.19 25.44 4.90
CA GLY A 113 -13.41 25.15 4.16
C GLY A 113 -13.15 24.52 2.78
N LYS A 114 -12.02 23.82 2.61
CA LYS A 114 -11.69 23.17 1.34
C LYS A 114 -12.70 22.04 1.07
N PRO A 115 -13.37 22.04 -0.11
CA PRO A 115 -14.34 21.02 -0.43
C PRO A 115 -13.65 19.67 -0.71
N THR A 116 -14.43 18.59 -0.66
CA THR A 116 -14.00 17.29 -1.18
C THR A 116 -13.59 17.44 -2.65
N PRO A 117 -12.41 16.92 -3.07
CA PRO A 117 -11.98 16.95 -4.46
C PRO A 117 -13.01 16.29 -5.38
N LYS A 118 -13.09 16.77 -6.63
CA LYS A 118 -13.94 16.15 -7.65
C LYS A 118 -13.63 14.66 -7.86
N HIS A 119 -12.35 14.30 -7.69
CA HIS A 119 -11.86 12.93 -7.75
C HIS A 119 -11.09 12.63 -6.47
N PRO A 120 -11.77 12.14 -5.42
CA PRO A 120 -11.13 11.73 -4.17
C PRO A 120 -10.12 10.60 -4.37
N TYR A 121 -9.08 10.56 -3.55
CA TYR A 121 -8.01 9.56 -3.62
C TYR A 121 -7.43 9.26 -2.25
N ILE A 122 -6.81 8.09 -2.13
CA ILE A 122 -5.95 7.72 -1.00
C ILE A 122 -4.62 8.47 -1.12
N ARG A 123 -4.14 8.96 0.02
CA ARG A 123 -3.04 9.89 0.15
C ARG A 123 -1.91 9.20 0.93
N LEU A 124 -0.86 8.79 0.22
CA LEU A 124 0.24 8.02 0.81
C LEU A 124 1.55 8.79 0.79
N ILE A 125 2.35 8.56 1.82
CA ILE A 125 3.73 9.05 1.92
C ILE A 125 4.64 7.88 1.52
N GLY A 126 5.54 8.10 0.57
CA GLY A 126 6.53 7.10 0.15
C GLY A 126 7.78 7.11 1.03
N GLY A 127 8.78 6.33 0.63
CA GLY A 127 10.09 6.27 1.29
C GLY A 127 10.43 4.94 1.95
N ASP A 128 11.70 4.78 2.31
CA ASP A 128 12.31 3.50 2.68
C ASP A 128 11.76 2.87 3.97
N LYS A 129 11.48 3.70 4.98
CA LYS A 129 10.99 3.28 6.31
C LYS A 129 9.48 3.45 6.45
N ASN A 130 8.85 4.19 5.53
CA ASN A 130 7.42 4.43 5.54
C ASN A 130 6.70 3.25 4.90
N LEU A 131 5.84 2.62 5.67
CA LEU A 131 5.03 1.52 5.21
C LEU A 131 3.56 1.89 5.38
N TRP A 132 2.73 1.34 4.51
CA TRP A 132 1.28 1.49 4.63
C TRP A 132 0.64 0.12 4.73
N GLY A 133 0.18 -0.23 5.94
CA GLY A 133 -0.62 -1.42 6.17
C GLY A 133 -1.89 -1.37 5.32
N LEU A 134 -2.20 -2.46 4.63
CA LEU A 134 -3.39 -2.60 3.81
C LEU A 134 -4.23 -3.75 4.36
N CYS A 135 -5.42 -3.45 4.83
CA CYS A 135 -6.38 -4.44 5.34
C CYS A 135 -7.67 -4.39 4.51
N LEU A 136 -8.17 -5.55 4.11
CA LEU A 136 -9.40 -5.69 3.33
C LEU A 136 -10.41 -6.49 4.14
N TYR A 137 -11.58 -5.91 4.40
CA TYR A 137 -12.66 -6.54 5.16
C TYR A 137 -13.86 -6.74 4.25
N PHE A 138 -14.13 -7.98 3.88
CA PHE A 138 -15.22 -8.33 2.96
C PHE A 138 -16.48 -8.65 3.73
N LEU A 139 -17.60 -8.06 3.32
CA LEU A 139 -18.93 -8.28 3.87
C LEU A 139 -19.83 -8.91 2.81
N ASP A 140 -20.61 -9.92 3.20
CA ASP A 140 -21.69 -10.45 2.38
C ASP A 140 -22.90 -9.51 2.35
N LYS A 141 -23.92 -9.88 1.56
CA LYS A 141 -25.19 -9.15 1.43
C LYS A 141 -25.94 -8.97 2.76
N ASP A 142 -25.73 -9.85 3.74
CA ASP A 142 -26.40 -9.83 5.03
C ASP A 142 -25.56 -9.11 6.10
N GLY A 143 -24.38 -8.61 5.74
CA GLY A 143 -23.46 -7.87 6.61
C GLY A 143 -22.50 -8.78 7.40
N ASN A 144 -22.41 -10.06 7.09
CA ASN A 144 -21.45 -10.95 7.75
C ASN A 144 -20.06 -10.76 7.15
N LEU A 145 -19.03 -10.79 8.01
CA LEU A 145 -17.64 -10.76 7.57
C LEU A 145 -17.25 -12.10 6.92
N LEU A 146 -16.67 -12.03 5.73
CA LEU A 146 -16.24 -13.19 4.93
C LEU A 146 -14.77 -13.58 5.18
N ASN A 147 -13.97 -12.74 5.83
CA ASN A 147 -12.52 -12.93 5.96
C ASN A 147 -12.11 -14.28 6.56
N ASP A 148 -12.77 -14.73 7.63
CA ASP A 148 -12.48 -16.05 8.21
C ASP A 148 -12.86 -17.20 7.27
N GLU A 149 -13.91 -17.03 6.47
CA GLU A 149 -14.30 -18.01 5.45
C GLU A 149 -13.29 -18.06 4.30
N ILE A 150 -12.88 -16.89 3.79
CA ILE A 150 -11.81 -16.76 2.78
C ILE A 150 -10.53 -17.43 3.28
N TYR A 151 -10.20 -17.24 4.57
CA TYR A 151 -9.06 -17.90 5.19
C TYR A 151 -9.19 -19.42 5.23
N LYS A 152 -10.36 -20.02 5.43
CA LYS A 152 -10.51 -21.50 5.39
C LYS A 152 -10.22 -22.07 3.99
N HIS A 153 -10.43 -21.26 2.96
CA HIS A 153 -10.18 -21.60 1.56
C HIS A 153 -8.90 -20.95 1.01
N SER A 154 -7.93 -20.67 1.88
CA SER A 154 -6.74 -19.91 1.46
C SER A 154 -5.91 -20.61 0.37
N ASP A 155 -6.04 -21.92 0.19
CA ASP A 155 -5.40 -22.70 -0.88
C ASP A 155 -6.07 -22.55 -2.25
N GLU A 156 -7.17 -21.80 -2.33
CA GLU A 156 -7.94 -21.51 -3.54
C GLU A 156 -7.87 -20.03 -3.95
N TYR A 157 -7.49 -19.11 -3.04
CA TYR A 157 -7.54 -17.66 -3.31
C TYR A 157 -6.20 -16.95 -3.07
N GLN A 158 -5.92 -15.95 -3.91
CA GLN A 158 -4.87 -14.96 -3.70
C GLN A 158 -5.31 -13.60 -4.26
N ILE A 159 -5.06 -12.56 -3.50
CA ILE A 159 -5.29 -11.16 -3.90
C ILE A 159 -3.97 -10.60 -4.43
N PHE A 160 -4.01 -10.09 -5.66
CA PHE A 160 -2.89 -9.47 -6.36
C PHE A 160 -3.06 -7.96 -6.43
N PHE A 161 -1.94 -7.24 -6.39
CA PHE A 161 -1.88 -5.78 -6.37
C PHE A 161 -1.02 -5.30 -7.52
N THR A 162 -1.61 -4.52 -8.42
CA THR A 162 -0.97 -4.10 -9.68
C THR A 162 -1.33 -2.67 -10.03
N ILE A 163 -0.51 -2.02 -10.85
CA ILE A 163 -0.90 -0.75 -11.47
C ILE A 163 -2.01 -1.05 -12.49
N SER A 164 -3.18 -0.45 -12.29
CA SER A 164 -4.33 -0.65 -13.17
C SER A 164 -4.11 -0.05 -14.56
N ASP A 165 -4.72 -0.62 -15.60
CA ASP A 165 -4.89 -0.04 -16.94
C ASP A 165 -6.06 0.97 -17.02
N VAL A 166 -7.06 0.85 -16.14
CA VAL A 166 -8.25 1.70 -16.08
C VAL A 166 -8.49 2.34 -14.71
N ASP A 167 -9.26 3.42 -14.66
CA ASP A 167 -9.67 4.11 -13.44
C ASP A 167 -10.69 3.29 -12.60
N ASP A 168 -11.22 3.90 -11.53
CA ASP A 168 -12.25 3.32 -10.65
C ASP A 168 -13.60 3.08 -11.33
N LYS A 169 -13.78 3.60 -12.54
CA LYS A 169 -15.01 3.53 -13.34
C LYS A 169 -14.84 2.71 -14.62
N GLY A 170 -13.63 2.21 -14.89
CA GLY A 170 -13.31 1.44 -16.09
C GLY A 170 -12.89 2.27 -17.30
N ASN A 171 -12.59 3.57 -17.14
CA ASN A 171 -12.08 4.39 -18.24
C ASN A 171 -10.55 4.32 -18.30
N PRO A 172 -9.95 4.38 -19.50
CA PRO A 172 -8.51 4.58 -19.65
C PRO A 172 -8.03 5.83 -18.91
N TYR A 173 -6.85 5.75 -18.29
CA TYR A 173 -6.24 6.87 -17.59
C TYR A 173 -4.72 6.90 -17.78
N LYS A 174 -4.16 8.07 -17.53
CA LYS A 174 -2.72 8.32 -17.55
C LYS A 174 -2.18 8.28 -16.12
N VAL A 175 -1.10 7.55 -15.90
CA VAL A 175 -0.37 7.67 -14.64
C VAL A 175 0.28 9.05 -14.60
N MET A 176 -0.06 9.83 -13.59
CA MET A 176 0.44 11.21 -13.49
C MET A 176 1.63 11.26 -12.54
N ASP A 177 2.54 12.18 -12.82
CA ASP A 177 3.57 12.65 -11.94
C ASP A 177 3.09 13.90 -11.19
N CYS A 178 2.89 13.75 -9.88
CA CYS A 178 2.32 14.78 -9.02
C CYS A 178 3.25 15.93 -8.67
N ARG A 179 4.54 15.82 -9.00
CA ARG A 179 5.49 16.92 -8.80
C ARG A 179 5.14 18.11 -9.70
N GLY A 180 4.61 17.85 -10.89
CA GLY A 180 4.20 18.84 -11.88
C GLY A 180 5.33 19.36 -12.77
N THR A 181 5.10 20.50 -13.43
CA THR A 181 6.02 21.05 -14.45
C THR A 181 7.02 22.00 -13.82
N TRP A 182 8.28 21.85 -14.19
CA TRP A 182 9.34 22.78 -13.83
C TRP A 182 9.25 24.06 -14.68
N ILE A 183 9.35 25.21 -14.03
CA ILE A 183 9.34 26.53 -14.67
C ILE A 183 10.59 27.27 -14.19
N ASP A 184 11.56 27.39 -15.08
CA ASP A 184 12.80 28.11 -14.82
C ASP A 184 12.82 29.48 -15.47
N ASP A 185 13.05 30.50 -14.65
CA ASP A 185 13.36 31.85 -15.08
C ASP A 185 14.78 32.20 -14.59
N GLU A 186 15.77 31.75 -15.38
CA GLU A 186 17.20 32.03 -15.14
C GLU A 186 17.49 33.53 -15.00
N SER A 187 16.71 34.38 -15.69
CA SER A 187 16.88 35.83 -15.65
C SER A 187 16.53 36.46 -14.30
N LYS A 188 15.65 35.80 -13.52
CA LYS A 188 15.25 36.21 -12.18
C LYS A 188 15.80 35.31 -11.07
N ASN A 189 16.65 34.35 -11.43
CA ASN A 189 17.09 33.28 -10.52
C ASN A 189 15.90 32.62 -9.79
N LYS A 190 14.78 32.44 -10.51
CA LYS A 190 13.52 31.96 -9.96
C LYS A 190 13.23 30.58 -10.54
N HIS A 191 13.18 29.59 -9.65
CA HIS A 191 12.84 28.20 -9.96
C HIS A 191 11.47 27.92 -9.35
N GLU A 192 10.45 27.72 -10.18
CA GLU A 192 9.10 27.37 -9.73
C GLU A 192 8.71 25.97 -10.16
N ILE A 193 7.93 25.31 -9.32
CA ILE A 193 7.30 24.04 -9.66
C ILE A 193 5.81 24.33 -9.80
N GLY A 194 5.32 24.21 -11.03
CA GLY A 194 3.90 24.24 -11.33
C GLY A 194 3.21 23.09 -10.59
N SER A 195 2.21 23.41 -9.77
CA SER A 195 1.51 22.43 -8.93
C SER A 195 0.57 21.49 -9.69
N THR A 196 0.51 21.61 -11.02
CA THR A 196 -0.35 20.78 -11.87
C THR A 196 0.38 19.50 -12.22
N PRO A 197 -0.14 18.32 -11.81
CA PRO A 197 0.43 17.03 -12.21
C PRO A 197 0.54 16.91 -13.74
N ILE A 198 1.63 16.32 -14.20
CA ILE A 198 1.86 16.02 -15.62
C ILE A 198 1.79 14.51 -15.87
N GLU A 199 1.65 14.08 -17.12
CA GLU A 199 1.75 12.65 -17.44
C GLU A 199 3.16 12.13 -17.13
N SER A 200 3.25 10.94 -16.54
CA SER A 200 4.54 10.29 -16.29
C SER A 200 5.14 9.79 -17.60
N GLU A 201 6.31 10.30 -17.96
CA GLU A 201 7.05 9.89 -19.16
C GLU A 201 7.36 8.39 -19.17
N TYR A 202 7.76 7.83 -18.03
CA TYR A 202 8.05 6.40 -17.92
C TYR A 202 6.82 5.54 -18.27
N PHE A 203 5.68 5.81 -17.63
CA PHE A 203 4.47 5.04 -17.89
C PHE A 203 3.91 5.31 -19.29
N ALA A 204 4.02 6.54 -19.81
CA ALA A 204 3.66 6.83 -21.20
C ALA A 204 4.51 6.00 -22.19
N ASN A 205 5.81 5.86 -21.95
CA ASN A 205 6.70 5.03 -22.76
C ASN A 205 6.42 3.52 -22.62
N ILE A 206 5.96 3.08 -21.45
CA ILE A 206 5.48 1.70 -21.25
C ILE A 206 4.18 1.48 -22.03
N ASP A 207 3.19 2.35 -21.88
CA ASP A 207 1.88 2.24 -22.52
C ASP A 207 1.99 2.32 -24.05
N ALA A 208 2.92 3.13 -24.58
CA ALA A 208 3.17 3.26 -26.01
C ALA A 208 3.66 1.96 -26.69
N LYS A 209 4.13 0.96 -25.91
CA LYS A 209 4.52 -0.35 -26.44
C LYS A 209 3.31 -1.25 -26.70
N ALA A 210 2.15 -0.92 -26.13
CA ALA A 210 0.94 -1.72 -26.26
C ALA A 210 0.30 -1.56 -27.64
N SER A 211 -0.17 -2.66 -28.20
CA SER A 211 -0.98 -2.70 -29.42
C SER A 211 -2.49 -2.67 -29.12
N ASN A 212 -2.89 -2.86 -27.86
CA ASN A 212 -4.28 -2.81 -27.38
C ASN A 212 -4.34 -2.66 -25.84
N ASP A 213 -5.53 -2.39 -25.30
CA ASP A 213 -5.74 -2.16 -23.86
C ASP A 213 -5.36 -3.35 -22.97
N LYS A 214 -5.58 -4.58 -23.43
CA LYS A 214 -5.19 -5.78 -22.66
C LYS A 214 -3.68 -5.85 -22.49
N GLU A 215 -2.92 -5.42 -23.49
CA GLU A 215 -1.47 -5.36 -23.44
C GLU A 215 -0.97 -4.24 -22.51
N ILE A 216 -1.69 -3.11 -22.41
CA ILE A 216 -1.39 -2.06 -21.42
C ILE A 216 -1.40 -2.65 -20.01
N PHE A 217 -2.43 -3.43 -19.66
CA PHE A 217 -2.51 -4.07 -18.35
C PHE A 217 -1.30 -4.98 -18.08
N THR A 218 -0.95 -5.87 -19.01
CA THR A 218 0.19 -6.76 -18.86
C THR A 218 1.52 -6.00 -18.75
N LEU A 219 1.70 -4.93 -19.52
CA LEU A 219 2.90 -4.09 -19.46
C LEU A 219 3.01 -3.36 -18.11
N ARG A 220 1.91 -2.77 -17.61
CA ARG A 220 1.84 -2.13 -16.29
C ARG A 220 2.02 -3.14 -15.14
N GLN A 221 1.51 -4.37 -15.30
CA GLN A 221 1.73 -5.47 -14.37
C GLN A 221 3.23 -5.77 -14.23
N ASN A 222 3.95 -5.90 -15.34
CA ASN A 222 5.38 -6.23 -15.36
C ASN A 222 6.27 -5.16 -14.69
N VAL A 223 5.86 -3.89 -14.75
CA VAL A 223 6.60 -2.78 -14.13
C VAL A 223 6.06 -2.39 -12.75
N THR A 224 5.02 -3.07 -12.24
CA THR A 224 4.40 -2.73 -10.95
C THR A 224 5.44 -2.74 -9.82
N ARG A 225 6.31 -3.75 -9.78
CA ARG A 225 7.38 -3.89 -8.78
C ARG A 225 8.41 -2.75 -8.80
N ASN A 226 8.53 -2.05 -9.92
CA ASN A 226 9.43 -0.90 -10.04
C ASN A 226 8.83 0.33 -9.31
N LEU A 227 7.50 0.38 -9.14
CA LEU A 227 6.81 1.47 -8.46
C LEU A 227 6.63 1.21 -6.96
N PHE A 228 6.15 0.02 -6.60
CA PHE A 228 5.90 -0.34 -5.20
C PHE A 228 6.12 -1.83 -4.96
N GLU A 229 6.35 -2.17 -3.69
CA GLU A 229 6.33 -3.54 -3.20
C GLU A 229 5.14 -3.75 -2.27
N TYR A 230 4.57 -4.96 -2.30
CA TYR A 230 3.59 -5.39 -1.32
C TYR A 230 4.12 -6.61 -0.57
N ALA A 231 4.02 -6.62 0.75
CA ALA A 231 4.33 -7.79 1.55
C ALA A 231 3.06 -8.35 2.19
N TYR A 232 2.81 -9.62 1.95
CA TYR A 232 1.72 -10.36 2.59
C TYR A 232 1.97 -10.49 4.11
N ARG A 233 0.92 -10.21 4.89
CA ARG A 233 0.87 -10.32 6.36
C ARG A 233 -0.48 -10.88 6.79
N ASP A 234 -1.00 -11.83 6.01
CA ASP A 234 -2.24 -12.51 6.33
C ASP A 234 -2.18 -13.09 7.74
N THR A 235 -3.32 -13.15 8.39
CA THR A 235 -3.42 -13.66 9.75
C THR A 235 -4.27 -14.91 9.80
N TRP A 236 -4.20 -15.66 10.91
CA TRP A 236 -4.97 -16.89 11.06
C TRP A 236 -6.48 -16.66 11.15
N THR A 237 -6.89 -15.51 11.68
CA THR A 237 -8.29 -15.13 11.87
C THR A 237 -8.49 -13.63 11.64
N GLN A 238 -9.73 -13.21 11.42
CA GLN A 238 -10.19 -11.83 11.36
C GLN A 238 -9.81 -11.05 12.62
N ASN A 239 -10.00 -11.63 13.80
CA ASN A 239 -9.66 -10.96 15.07
C ASN A 239 -8.15 -10.66 15.19
N SER A 240 -7.32 -11.38 14.45
CA SER A 240 -5.88 -11.12 14.38
C SER A 240 -5.54 -9.96 13.42
N MET A 241 -6.50 -9.49 12.62
CA MET A 241 -6.32 -8.34 11.73
C MET A 241 -6.52 -7.01 12.43
N ALA A 242 -7.40 -6.94 13.44
CA ALA A 242 -7.83 -5.70 14.13
C ALA A 242 -6.69 -4.95 14.86
N ASP A 243 -5.54 -5.59 15.07
CA ASP A 243 -4.43 -5.04 15.83
C ASP A 243 -3.57 -4.02 15.06
N GLY A 244 -4.18 -2.89 14.68
CA GLY A 244 -3.53 -1.79 13.94
C GLY A 244 -2.45 -1.03 14.72
N MET A 245 -2.08 -1.48 15.93
CA MET A 245 -1.19 -0.78 16.87
C MET A 245 -0.13 -1.69 17.48
N ARG A 246 -0.43 -2.94 17.80
CA ARG A 246 0.49 -3.84 18.54
C ARG A 246 1.09 -4.92 17.66
N GLU A 247 1.33 -4.55 16.42
CA GLU A 247 2.24 -5.18 15.49
C GLU A 247 1.63 -6.21 14.51
N PHE A 248 1.99 -6.10 13.22
CA PHE A 248 1.62 -7.05 12.15
C PHE A 248 2.45 -8.35 12.24
N TYR A 249 2.53 -8.96 13.43
CA TYR A 249 3.44 -10.08 13.70
C TYR A 249 2.73 -11.43 13.58
N ASN A 250 1.39 -11.44 13.52
CA ASN A 250 0.60 -12.66 13.49
C ASN A 250 0.44 -13.18 12.06
N ILE A 251 1.55 -13.62 11.47
CA ILE A 251 1.61 -14.09 10.10
C ILE A 251 1.04 -15.50 10.00
N ARG A 252 0.18 -15.71 9.02
CA ARG A 252 -0.30 -17.02 8.60
C ARG A 252 0.72 -17.65 7.66
N LEU A 253 1.07 -18.89 7.96
CA LEU A 253 1.99 -19.67 7.15
C LEU A 253 1.23 -20.63 6.23
N LEU A 254 1.94 -21.10 5.19
CA LEU A 254 1.46 -22.11 4.28
C LEU A 254 1.22 -23.43 5.02
N PRO A 255 0.06 -24.09 4.84
CA PRO A 255 -0.13 -25.44 5.35
C PRO A 255 0.99 -26.39 4.86
N PRO A 256 1.49 -27.29 5.71
CA PRO A 256 1.01 -27.62 7.06
C PRO A 256 1.64 -26.79 8.19
N LEU A 257 2.43 -25.75 7.89
CA LEU A 257 3.07 -24.91 8.90
C LEU A 257 2.01 -24.22 9.77
N ASP A 258 2.33 -23.99 11.04
CA ASP A 258 1.44 -23.36 12.00
C ASP A 258 2.11 -22.21 12.79
N LYS A 259 1.40 -21.66 13.78
CA LYS A 259 1.90 -20.55 14.59
C LYS A 259 3.23 -20.85 15.29
N THR A 260 3.54 -22.11 15.57
CA THR A 260 4.78 -22.52 16.25
C THR A 260 6.00 -22.41 15.33
N ASP A 261 5.81 -22.52 14.02
CA ASP A 261 6.86 -22.39 13.01
C ASP A 261 7.20 -20.92 12.68
N ALA A 262 6.37 -19.96 13.10
CA ALA A 262 6.50 -18.54 12.71
C ALA A 262 7.89 -17.94 13.01
N ASN A 263 8.52 -18.35 14.12
CA ASN A 263 9.82 -17.83 14.53
C ASN A 263 11.01 -18.36 13.71
N THR A 264 10.82 -19.46 12.98
CA THR A 264 11.86 -20.09 12.14
C THR A 264 11.52 -20.04 10.65
N SER A 265 10.29 -19.63 10.31
CA SER A 265 9.82 -19.43 8.95
C SER A 265 10.47 -18.24 8.25
N THR A 266 10.49 -18.27 6.92
CA THR A 266 11.03 -17.22 6.06
C THR A 266 9.94 -16.56 5.22
N TYR A 267 10.31 -15.59 4.37
CA TYR A 267 9.35 -14.87 3.51
C TYR A 267 8.43 -15.77 2.70
N TYR A 268 9.00 -16.82 2.11
CA TYR A 268 8.33 -17.71 1.18
C TYR A 268 7.42 -18.75 1.84
N ASP A 269 7.45 -18.85 3.18
CA ASP A 269 6.61 -19.75 3.97
C ASP A 269 5.22 -19.18 4.26
N LYS A 270 4.95 -17.95 3.83
CA LYS A 270 3.72 -17.23 4.15
C LYS A 270 2.57 -17.62 3.24
N ASP A 271 1.40 -17.75 3.84
CA ASP A 271 0.16 -17.81 3.06
C ASP A 271 -0.10 -16.43 2.45
N CYS A 272 -0.33 -16.38 1.14
CA CYS A 272 -0.52 -15.15 0.37
C CYS A 272 -1.98 -15.04 -0.05
N VAL A 273 -2.93 -14.98 0.90
CA VAL A 273 -4.33 -14.67 0.58
C VAL A 273 -4.46 -13.19 0.21
N GLY A 274 -3.79 -12.29 0.92
CA GLY A 274 -3.74 -10.86 0.68
C GLY A 274 -4.86 -10.06 1.31
N LEU A 275 -5.50 -10.56 2.37
CA LEU A 275 -6.47 -9.80 3.16
C LEU A 275 -5.78 -8.80 4.08
N LYS A 276 -4.53 -9.05 4.44
CA LYS A 276 -3.68 -8.15 5.24
C LYS A 276 -2.24 -8.15 4.73
N GLY A 277 -1.64 -6.97 4.67
CA GLY A 277 -0.25 -6.78 4.23
C GLY A 277 0.22 -5.35 4.42
N HIS A 278 1.32 -4.98 3.80
CA HIS A 278 1.73 -3.58 3.71
C HIS A 278 2.36 -3.26 2.36
N ILE A 279 2.11 -2.05 1.86
CA ILE A 279 2.70 -1.49 0.66
C ILE A 279 3.85 -0.55 1.02
N ASN A 280 4.90 -0.59 0.21
CA ASN A 280 6.05 0.30 0.30
C ASN A 280 6.33 0.96 -1.06
N PHE A 281 6.49 2.28 -1.07
CA PHE A 281 6.91 3.08 -2.23
C PHE A 281 8.37 3.55 -2.04
N TYR A 282 9.27 2.61 -1.76
CA TYR A 282 10.70 2.84 -1.65
C TYR A 282 11.38 2.70 -3.01
N TYR A 283 12.36 3.55 -3.27
CA TYR A 283 12.97 3.70 -4.58
C TYR A 283 14.51 3.63 -4.61
N GLU A 284 15.22 3.44 -3.49
CA GLU A 284 16.69 3.35 -3.54
C GLU A 284 17.24 1.92 -3.60
N SER A 285 18.40 1.84 -4.25
CA SER A 285 19.24 0.68 -4.55
C SER A 285 20.30 0.35 -3.48
N ASN A 286 20.16 0.86 -2.25
CA ASN A 286 21.31 0.94 -1.31
C ASN A 286 21.35 -0.10 -0.19
N GLU A 287 20.36 -1.01 -0.10
CA GLU A 287 20.64 -2.33 0.46
C GLU A 287 20.98 -3.25 -0.71
N SER A 288 22.10 -3.95 -0.61
CA SER A 288 22.82 -4.68 -1.68
C SER A 288 22.04 -5.80 -2.41
N SER A 289 20.70 -5.83 -2.32
CA SER A 289 19.84 -6.83 -2.94
C SER A 289 18.72 -6.30 -3.84
N ASN A 290 18.36 -5.00 -3.83
CA ASN A 290 17.15 -4.53 -4.52
C ASN A 290 17.41 -3.38 -5.52
N HIS A 291 18.24 -3.63 -6.54
CA HIS A 291 18.35 -2.68 -7.66
C HIS A 291 17.04 -2.70 -8.47
N ARG A 292 16.20 -1.68 -8.30
CA ARG A 292 15.02 -1.46 -9.16
C ARG A 292 15.43 -0.67 -10.38
N GLU A 293 14.85 -0.98 -11.55
CA GLU A 293 15.03 -0.13 -12.72
C GLU A 293 14.57 1.29 -12.39
N GLU A 294 15.42 2.28 -12.67
CA GLU A 294 15.12 3.69 -12.45
C GLU A 294 13.89 4.06 -13.28
N ILE A 295 12.74 4.21 -12.62
CA ILE A 295 11.49 4.65 -13.24
C ILE A 295 11.55 6.13 -13.66
N ASP A 296 12.60 6.87 -13.32
CA ASP A 296 12.76 8.28 -13.69
C ASP A 296 14.22 8.63 -13.94
N LYS A 297 14.72 8.31 -15.14
CA LYS A 297 16.04 8.74 -15.63
C LYS A 297 15.98 10.18 -16.15
N ARG A 298 15.77 11.17 -15.28
CA ARG A 298 16.02 12.56 -15.68
C ARG A 298 17.51 12.85 -15.60
N GLU A 299 18.17 12.92 -16.76
CA GLU A 299 19.54 13.46 -16.84
C GLU A 299 19.53 14.89 -16.26
N GLY A 300 20.30 15.13 -15.19
CA GLY A 300 20.41 16.45 -14.54
C GLY A 300 19.88 16.56 -13.11
N GLY A 301 19.27 15.50 -12.55
CA GLY A 301 18.77 15.49 -11.17
C GLY A 301 17.48 16.30 -10.98
N TRP A 302 16.98 16.34 -9.74
CA TRP A 302 15.76 17.09 -9.42
C TRP A 302 16.11 18.53 -9.03
N PRO A 303 15.49 19.55 -9.63
CA PRO A 303 16.02 20.91 -9.62
C PRO A 303 15.70 21.71 -8.35
N LEU A 304 15.26 21.08 -7.26
CA LEU A 304 15.16 21.79 -5.99
C LEU A 304 16.57 22.15 -5.53
N LYS A 305 16.96 23.40 -5.81
CA LYS A 305 18.15 23.99 -5.21
C LYS A 305 17.91 24.10 -3.71
N VAL A 306 18.53 23.20 -2.97
CA VAL A 306 18.55 23.25 -1.51
C VAL A 306 19.78 24.04 -1.08
N LYS A 307 19.67 24.74 0.05
CA LYS A 307 20.89 25.20 0.72
C LYS A 307 21.73 23.97 1.03
N ASP A 308 22.98 23.96 0.59
CA ASP A 308 23.85 22.83 0.88
C ASP A 308 24.08 22.70 2.39
N TYR A 309 24.62 21.56 2.83
CA TYR A 309 24.91 21.29 4.24
C TYR A 309 25.81 22.36 4.89
N ASN A 310 26.60 23.08 4.08
CA ASN A 310 27.54 24.12 4.47
C ASN A 310 26.97 25.56 4.35
N GLY A 311 25.69 25.72 4.01
CA GLY A 311 25.02 27.02 3.89
C GLY A 311 25.24 27.75 2.57
N GLY A 312 25.75 27.07 1.52
CA GLY A 312 25.85 27.60 0.16
C GLY A 312 24.53 27.52 -0.61
N ASP A 313 24.27 28.51 -1.46
CA ASP A 313 22.98 28.70 -2.17
C ASP A 313 22.80 27.81 -3.43
N ASN A 314 23.61 26.76 -3.64
CA ASN A 314 23.66 26.02 -4.91
C ASN A 314 23.73 24.48 -4.80
N GLY A 315 23.24 23.88 -3.70
CA GLY A 315 23.15 22.41 -3.62
C GLY A 315 22.10 21.86 -4.59
N THR A 316 22.49 20.95 -5.49
CA THR A 316 21.54 20.23 -6.36
C THR A 316 21.01 19.01 -5.62
N TYR A 317 19.69 18.88 -5.54
CA TYR A 317 19.04 17.75 -4.90
C TYR A 317 19.02 16.53 -5.85
N THR A 318 19.87 15.53 -5.56
CA THR A 318 20.02 14.31 -6.38
C THR A 318 19.34 13.11 -5.71
N ARG A 319 18.60 12.29 -6.47
CA ARG A 319 17.95 11.04 -6.00
C ARG A 319 18.22 9.84 -6.94
N PRO A 320 17.99 8.60 -6.48
CA PRO A 320 17.96 7.40 -7.33
C PRO A 320 16.65 7.20 -8.13
N SER A 321 15.50 7.68 -7.66
CA SER A 321 14.25 7.73 -8.44
C SER A 321 13.33 8.84 -7.93
N TYR A 322 12.55 9.43 -8.83
CA TYR A 322 11.89 10.70 -8.55
C TYR A 322 10.36 10.73 -8.78
N ILE A 323 9.68 9.70 -9.31
CA ILE A 323 8.22 9.80 -9.57
C ILE A 323 7.40 9.79 -8.27
N LEU A 324 6.49 10.76 -8.15
CA LEU A 324 5.43 10.83 -7.14
C LEU A 324 4.08 10.55 -7.82
N PRO A 325 3.67 9.28 -7.97
CA PRO A 325 2.59 8.93 -8.89
C PRO A 325 1.21 9.30 -8.34
N TYR A 326 0.32 9.72 -9.24
CA TYR A 326 -1.11 9.49 -9.13
C TYR A 326 -1.47 8.34 -10.07
N PHE A 327 -1.95 7.24 -9.51
CA PHE A 327 -2.29 6.03 -10.24
C PHE A 327 -3.48 5.32 -9.61
N TYR A 328 -3.97 4.28 -10.26
CA TYR A 328 -4.99 3.42 -9.71
C TYR A 328 -4.40 2.06 -9.32
N LEU A 329 -4.47 1.71 -8.04
CA LEU A 329 -4.10 0.39 -7.53
C LEU A 329 -5.21 -0.61 -7.83
N SER A 330 -4.95 -1.53 -8.75
CA SER A 330 -5.83 -2.64 -9.05
C SER A 330 -5.68 -3.73 -8.00
N VAL A 331 -6.75 -3.95 -7.23
CA VAL A 331 -6.89 -5.08 -6.30
C VAL A 331 -7.66 -6.19 -7.01
N ARG A 332 -7.01 -7.34 -7.19
CA ARG A 332 -7.52 -8.45 -8.01
C ARG A 332 -7.65 -9.70 -7.14
N VAL A 333 -8.87 -10.13 -6.86
CA VAL A 333 -9.14 -11.40 -6.20
C VAL A 333 -9.15 -12.48 -7.27
N MET A 334 -8.16 -13.37 -7.22
CA MET A 334 -8.04 -14.51 -8.11
C MET A 334 -8.38 -15.79 -7.36
N LYS A 335 -9.11 -16.69 -8.04
CA LYS A 335 -9.43 -18.04 -7.58
C LYS A 335 -8.74 -19.07 -8.47
N CYS A 336 -8.16 -20.11 -7.91
CA CYS A 336 -7.68 -21.28 -8.64
C CYS A 336 -8.34 -22.56 -8.11
N SER A 337 -8.12 -23.67 -8.79
CA SER A 337 -8.50 -24.98 -8.29
C SER A 337 -7.77 -25.30 -6.96
N LYS A 338 -8.44 -26.04 -6.08
CA LYS A 338 -7.94 -26.38 -4.75
C LYS A 338 -6.55 -27.04 -4.79
N GLY A 339 -5.64 -26.57 -3.94
CA GLY A 339 -4.27 -27.08 -3.82
C GLY A 339 -3.33 -26.63 -4.95
N ARG A 340 -3.79 -25.76 -5.85
CA ARG A 340 -2.98 -25.25 -6.97
C ARG A 340 -2.27 -23.94 -6.68
N LYS A 341 -2.70 -23.18 -5.66
CA LYS A 341 -2.15 -21.86 -5.33
C LYS A 341 -0.63 -21.82 -5.18
N THR A 342 -0.03 -22.81 -4.51
CA THR A 342 1.42 -22.88 -4.33
C THR A 342 2.07 -23.74 -5.41
N TYR A 343 2.80 -23.10 -6.32
CA TYR A 343 3.35 -23.77 -7.50
C TYR A 343 4.85 -23.56 -7.69
N ILE A 344 5.44 -22.53 -7.08
CA ILE A 344 6.86 -22.18 -7.26
C ILE A 344 7.71 -23.04 -6.32
N PRO A 345 8.53 -23.98 -6.83
CA PRO A 345 9.34 -24.85 -5.97
C PRO A 345 10.49 -24.11 -5.28
N LYS A 346 10.86 -24.53 -4.05
CA LYS A 346 12.03 -24.01 -3.32
C LYS A 346 13.31 -23.97 -4.18
N ALA A 347 13.53 -24.99 -4.99
CA ALA A 347 14.71 -25.09 -5.88
C ALA A 347 14.75 -24.00 -6.98
N VAL A 348 13.60 -23.42 -7.35
CA VAL A 348 13.53 -22.31 -8.31
C VAL A 348 13.86 -20.99 -7.61
N ILE A 349 13.33 -20.79 -6.40
CA ILE A 349 13.64 -19.62 -5.56
C ILE A 349 15.13 -19.56 -5.25
N GLN A 350 15.75 -20.70 -4.90
CA GLN A 350 17.19 -20.80 -4.61
C GLN A 350 18.10 -20.44 -5.80
N LYS A 351 17.57 -20.39 -7.03
CA LYS A 351 18.30 -19.91 -8.22
C LYS A 351 18.22 -18.38 -8.39
N ALA A 352 17.64 -17.67 -7.42
CA ALA A 352 17.45 -16.22 -7.44
C ALA A 352 16.68 -15.73 -8.69
N GLU A 353 15.72 -16.53 -9.18
CA GLU A 353 14.85 -16.10 -10.28
C GLU A 353 13.68 -15.24 -9.81
N LEU A 354 13.42 -15.26 -8.50
CA LEU A 354 12.50 -14.35 -7.82
C LEU A 354 13.31 -13.32 -7.05
N ASP A 355 13.15 -12.05 -7.43
CA ASP A 355 13.84 -10.90 -6.84
C ASP A 355 13.22 -10.46 -5.49
N TYR A 356 12.54 -11.36 -4.77
CA TYR A 356 12.01 -11.04 -3.45
C TYR A 356 13.15 -11.09 -2.43
N ALA A 357 13.44 -9.93 -1.83
CA ALA A 357 14.47 -9.75 -0.82
C ALA A 357 14.37 -10.83 0.29
N GLY A 358 15.23 -11.84 0.27
CA GLY A 358 15.17 -12.89 1.27
C GLY A 358 16.22 -13.98 1.14
N TYR A 359 16.66 -14.46 2.30
CA TYR A 359 17.50 -15.66 2.44
C TYR A 359 16.65 -16.92 2.25
N TRP A 360 16.93 -17.69 1.20
CA TRP A 360 16.17 -18.88 0.80
C TRP A 360 16.54 -20.18 1.56
N ASP A 361 17.66 -20.19 2.26
CA ASP A 361 18.16 -21.40 2.93
C ASP A 361 17.26 -21.88 4.07
N GLY A 362 16.52 -20.94 4.71
CA GLY A 362 15.62 -21.21 5.84
C GLY A 362 14.19 -21.64 5.48
N MET A 363 13.82 -21.68 4.20
CA MET A 363 12.43 -21.97 3.81
C MET A 363 11.99 -23.38 4.28
N LEU A 364 10.89 -23.45 5.03
CA LEU A 364 10.33 -24.70 5.57
C LEU A 364 9.41 -25.38 4.56
N SER A 365 8.69 -24.60 3.78
CA SER A 365 7.75 -25.03 2.75
C SER A 365 8.47 -25.58 1.52
N LYS A 366 7.82 -26.50 0.81
CA LYS A 366 8.35 -27.06 -0.46
C LYS A 366 8.10 -26.15 -1.66
N LYS A 367 7.05 -25.34 -1.58
CA LYS A 367 6.60 -24.43 -2.63
C LYS A 367 6.15 -23.10 -2.03
N ALA A 368 6.16 -22.05 -2.84
CA ALA A 368 5.65 -20.73 -2.51
C ALA A 368 4.49 -20.32 -3.43
N CYS A 369 3.80 -19.25 -3.03
CA CYS A 369 2.80 -18.56 -3.85
C CYS A 369 3.47 -17.66 -4.91
N ALA A 370 2.70 -17.27 -5.93
CA ALA A 370 3.09 -16.24 -6.88
C ALA A 370 3.43 -14.91 -6.19
N PRO A 371 4.32 -14.08 -6.77
CA PRO A 371 4.54 -12.72 -6.28
C PRO A 371 3.28 -11.86 -6.43
N PHE A 372 3.16 -10.83 -5.59
CA PHE A 372 1.93 -10.04 -5.46
C PHE A 372 1.40 -9.38 -6.73
N TYR A 373 2.26 -9.16 -7.72
CA TYR A 373 1.92 -8.46 -8.96
C TYR A 373 1.66 -9.41 -10.12
N ASP A 374 2.15 -10.65 -10.08
CA ASP A 374 2.14 -11.54 -11.25
C ASP A 374 1.58 -12.93 -10.91
N PRO A 375 0.28 -13.18 -11.14
CA PRO A 375 -0.33 -14.49 -10.90
C PRO A 375 0.30 -15.60 -11.74
N ASP A 376 0.79 -15.25 -12.93
CA ASP A 376 1.30 -16.17 -13.94
C ASP A 376 2.84 -16.15 -14.00
N TRP A 377 3.49 -15.78 -12.88
CA TRP A 377 4.94 -15.73 -12.80
C TRP A 377 5.56 -17.04 -13.26
N ASN A 378 6.51 -16.94 -14.18
CA ASN A 378 7.17 -18.09 -14.77
C ASN A 378 8.69 -18.00 -14.59
N SER A 379 9.28 -19.14 -14.25
CA SER A 379 10.73 -19.30 -14.21
C SER A 379 11.32 -19.25 -15.62
N LYS A 380 12.51 -18.65 -15.73
CA LYS A 380 13.24 -18.54 -17.01
C LYS A 380 13.90 -19.87 -17.41
N VAL A 381 14.12 -20.78 -16.46
CA VAL A 381 14.86 -22.03 -16.70
C VAL A 381 14.08 -23.29 -16.35
N THR A 382 13.01 -23.17 -15.55
CA THR A 382 12.24 -24.31 -15.04
C THR A 382 10.80 -24.16 -15.52
N PRO A 383 10.27 -25.05 -16.37
CA PRO A 383 8.86 -25.05 -16.69
C PRO A 383 8.02 -25.25 -15.42
N LEU A 384 7.07 -24.34 -15.17
CA LEU A 384 6.19 -24.40 -14.02
C LEU A 384 4.77 -24.76 -14.43
N GLU A 385 4.11 -25.55 -13.59
CA GLU A 385 2.68 -25.78 -13.71
C GLU A 385 1.94 -24.65 -12.99
N VAL A 386 1.69 -23.56 -13.72
CA VAL A 386 1.04 -22.36 -13.19
C VAL A 386 -0.41 -22.66 -12.78
N PRO A 387 -0.96 -22.01 -11.72
CA PRO A 387 -2.34 -22.22 -11.31
C PRO A 387 -3.32 -21.72 -12.40
N ASP A 388 -4.50 -22.32 -12.44
CA ASP A 388 -5.61 -21.96 -13.33
C ASP A 388 -6.35 -20.72 -12.80
N TRP A 389 -5.61 -19.63 -12.60
CA TRP A 389 -6.15 -18.41 -12.01
C TRP A 389 -7.32 -17.84 -12.82
N LYS A 390 -8.44 -17.63 -12.13
CA LYS A 390 -9.62 -16.92 -12.61
C LYS A 390 -9.83 -15.67 -11.77
N GLU A 391 -9.83 -14.51 -12.41
CA GLU A 391 -10.22 -13.26 -11.77
C GLU A 391 -11.72 -13.28 -11.46
N ILE A 392 -12.08 -13.18 -10.18
CA ILE A 392 -13.47 -13.14 -9.73
C ILE A 392 -13.90 -11.75 -9.31
N ILE A 393 -12.99 -10.94 -8.75
CA ILE A 393 -13.26 -9.57 -8.33
C ILE A 393 -12.08 -8.70 -8.73
N ARG A 394 -12.36 -7.52 -9.30
CA ARG A 394 -11.36 -6.48 -9.54
C ARG A 394 -11.93 -5.11 -9.25
N PHE A 395 -11.23 -4.29 -8.48
CA PHE A 395 -11.55 -2.88 -8.28
C PHE A 395 -10.27 -2.04 -8.20
N ASN A 396 -10.37 -0.76 -8.55
CA ASN A 396 -9.22 0.11 -8.75
C ASN A 396 -9.29 1.30 -7.78
N ILE A 397 -8.34 1.39 -6.86
CA ILE A 397 -8.30 2.45 -5.84
C ILE A 397 -7.42 3.60 -6.34
N PRO A 398 -7.92 4.84 -6.43
CA PRO A 398 -7.07 5.99 -6.75
C PRO A 398 -6.09 6.27 -5.60
N ILE A 399 -4.80 6.29 -5.92
CA ILE A 399 -3.70 6.55 -4.97
C ILE A 399 -2.86 7.71 -5.49
N LYS A 400 -2.56 8.65 -4.60
CA LYS A 400 -1.56 9.71 -4.80
C LYS A 400 -0.44 9.56 -3.78
N VAL A 401 0.80 9.49 -4.25
CA VAL A 401 2.00 9.40 -3.41
C VAL A 401 2.72 10.75 -3.41
N TYR A 402 3.17 11.24 -2.24
CA TYR A 402 3.58 12.64 -2.06
C TYR A 402 5.07 12.92 -1.97
N CYS A 403 5.87 12.05 -1.37
CA CYS A 403 7.29 12.34 -1.05
C CYS A 403 7.94 11.14 -0.36
N ASP A 404 9.28 11.12 -0.32
CA ASP A 404 10.05 10.25 0.58
C ASP A 404 10.34 11.00 1.89
N ARG A 405 10.49 10.29 3.00
CA ARG A 405 10.85 10.87 4.30
C ARG A 405 12.32 11.28 4.38
N PHE A 406 13.22 10.64 3.63
CA PHE A 406 14.64 11.01 3.59
C PHE A 406 14.89 12.39 2.95
N ASP A 407 13.84 13.01 2.42
CA ASP A 407 13.87 14.33 1.79
C ASP A 407 13.94 15.47 2.80
N SER A 408 13.62 15.19 4.07
CA SER A 408 13.61 16.16 5.14
C SER A 408 14.86 16.09 5.99
N ASP A 409 15.59 17.21 6.13
CA ASP A 409 16.62 17.33 7.17
C ASP A 409 15.92 17.52 8.52
N PRO A 410 15.93 16.50 9.39
CA PRO A 410 15.27 16.60 10.68
C PRO A 410 15.94 17.59 11.64
N THR A 411 17.18 17.97 11.34
CA THR A 411 18.04 18.79 12.19
C THR A 411 18.17 20.23 11.70
N LYS A 412 17.74 20.52 10.46
CA LYS A 412 17.75 21.87 9.87
C LYS A 412 16.45 22.18 9.16
N VAL A 413 15.76 23.21 9.65
CA VAL A 413 14.52 23.72 9.06
C VAL A 413 14.80 24.26 7.64
N SER A 414 14.27 23.59 6.61
CA SER A 414 14.30 24.07 5.22
C SER A 414 12.89 24.14 4.65
N THR A 415 12.43 25.34 4.33
CA THR A 415 11.12 25.57 3.71
C THR A 415 11.05 25.11 2.25
N ASN A 416 12.18 24.73 1.66
CA ASN A 416 12.31 24.21 0.29
C ASN A 416 12.33 22.67 0.24
N ASP A 417 12.09 22.02 1.36
CA ASP A 417 12.02 20.56 1.45
C ASP A 417 10.81 20.02 0.66
N PRO A 418 11.02 19.12 -0.31
CA PRO A 418 9.95 18.58 -1.14
C PRO A 418 8.81 17.97 -0.31
N TYR A 419 9.11 17.32 0.82
CA TYR A 419 8.08 16.70 1.67
C TYR A 419 7.06 17.74 2.14
N TYR A 420 7.53 18.74 2.88
CA TYR A 420 6.66 19.79 3.43
C TYR A 420 6.10 20.70 2.35
N TYR A 421 6.80 20.87 1.23
CA TYR A 421 6.34 21.70 0.13
C TYR A 421 5.09 21.14 -0.57
N TYR A 422 5.14 19.89 -1.04
CA TYR A 422 4.00 19.31 -1.77
C TYR A 422 2.83 19.00 -0.84
N LEU A 423 3.14 18.40 0.31
CA LEU A 423 2.13 18.10 1.31
C LEU A 423 1.48 19.39 1.82
N GLY A 424 2.28 20.34 2.27
CA GLY A 424 1.82 21.62 2.82
C GLY A 424 0.90 22.34 1.83
N LYS A 425 1.36 22.54 0.59
CA LYS A 425 0.55 23.20 -0.45
C LYS A 425 -0.81 22.55 -0.63
N GLU A 426 -0.85 21.22 -0.67
CA GLU A 426 -2.12 20.53 -0.86
C GLU A 426 -3.09 20.77 0.30
N ILE A 427 -2.61 20.68 1.54
CA ILE A 427 -3.45 20.88 2.72
C ILE A 427 -3.68 22.36 3.06
N GLY A 428 -3.06 23.27 2.29
CA GLY A 428 -3.27 24.72 2.37
C GLY A 428 -2.36 25.42 3.38
N LEU A 429 -1.19 24.84 3.62
CA LEU A 429 -0.11 25.40 4.43
C LEU A 429 1.07 25.78 3.52
N THR A 430 1.86 26.74 3.97
CA THR A 430 3.23 26.92 3.47
C THR A 430 4.12 25.76 3.93
N GLY A 431 5.30 25.57 3.31
CA GLY A 431 6.25 24.54 3.77
C GLY A 431 6.67 24.74 5.23
N GLU A 432 6.83 25.99 5.67
CA GLU A 432 7.15 26.34 7.06
C GLU A 432 6.03 25.96 8.04
N GLU A 433 4.79 26.29 7.70
CA GLU A 433 3.63 25.96 8.53
C GLU A 433 3.40 24.44 8.58
N ALA A 434 3.62 23.72 7.48
CA ALA A 434 3.52 22.26 7.43
C ALA A 434 4.56 21.59 8.34
N TYR A 435 5.81 22.08 8.31
CA TYR A 435 6.86 21.64 9.24
C TYR A 435 6.48 21.95 10.70
N GLY A 436 6.07 23.18 11.00
CA GLY A 436 5.64 23.57 12.34
C GLY A 436 4.47 22.71 12.86
N ALA A 437 3.56 22.30 11.98
CA ALA A 437 2.46 21.42 12.32
C ALA A 437 2.91 19.98 12.66
N SER A 438 3.97 19.47 12.04
CA SER A 438 4.50 18.12 12.35
C SER A 438 5.29 18.08 13.66
N GLN A 439 5.92 19.18 14.08
CA GLN A 439 6.70 19.25 15.33
C GLN A 439 5.86 19.12 16.61
N ASN A 440 4.55 19.36 16.53
CA ASN A 440 3.66 19.36 17.69
C ASN A 440 3.08 17.96 18.02
N VAL A 441 3.60 16.91 17.39
CA VAL A 441 3.17 15.53 17.62
C VAL A 441 4.20 14.79 18.46
N LYS A 442 3.74 13.98 19.42
CA LYS A 442 4.62 13.23 20.33
C LYS A 442 5.06 11.92 19.69
N THR A 443 6.34 11.83 19.34
CA THR A 443 7.00 10.60 18.90
C THR A 443 7.13 9.61 20.06
N HIS A 444 6.78 8.34 19.88
CA HIS A 444 7.19 7.27 20.79
C HIS A 444 8.32 6.47 20.12
N GLY A 445 9.57 6.74 20.52
CA GLY A 445 10.74 6.00 20.06
C GLY A 445 12.05 6.72 20.37
N PHE A 446 12.75 6.30 21.44
CA PHE A 446 14.12 6.73 21.71
C PHE A 446 15.09 5.86 20.88
N GLY A 447 15.86 6.48 19.97
CA GLY A 447 17.01 5.86 19.31
C GLY A 447 16.87 5.74 17.78
N ALA A 448 17.56 6.63 17.07
CA ALA A 448 18.04 6.54 15.68
C ALA A 448 17.14 6.10 14.50
N PHE A 449 15.90 5.62 14.71
CA PHE A 449 15.04 5.11 13.63
C PHE A 449 13.57 5.54 13.76
N GLY A 450 13.23 6.38 14.75
CA GLY A 450 11.86 6.84 14.99
C GLY A 450 11.31 7.59 13.78
N ASN A 451 10.21 7.09 13.21
CA ASN A 451 9.63 7.60 11.98
C ASN A 451 9.27 9.08 12.13
N TRP A 452 9.71 9.91 11.19
CA TRP A 452 9.48 11.37 11.20
C TRP A 452 8.04 11.73 10.82
N PHE A 453 7.13 10.76 10.95
CA PHE A 453 5.71 10.96 11.19
C PHE A 453 5.36 10.25 12.50
N LEU A 454 5.05 11.13 13.47
CA LEU A 454 4.75 10.94 14.88
C LEU A 454 5.92 10.98 15.81
#